data_AF-A0A7V5N516-F1
#
_entry.id   AF-A0A7V5N516-F1
#
_cell.length_a   1.000
_cell.length_b   1.000
_cell.length_c   1.000
_cell.angle_alpha   90.00
_cell.angle_beta   90.00
_cell.angle_gamma   90.00
#
_symmetry.space_group_name_H-M   'P 1'
#
loop_
_entity.id
_entity.type
_entity.pdbx_description
1 polymer ?
#
loop_
_entity_poly.entity_id
_entity_poly.type
_entity_poly.pdbx_seq_one_letter_code
_entity_poly.pdbx_strand_id
1 'polypeptide(L)' 'MTATDLKNKTIAELLQIAEALDIPGVSGLRKSELIFKVMEATSA' A
#
# COMPACT_ATOMS: atom_id res chain seq x y z
N MET A 1 -11.96 1.20 2.47
CA MET A 1 -11.22 1.73 1.29
C MET A 1 -11.47 0.79 0.12
N THR A 2 -11.79 1.28 -1.07
CA THR A 2 -11.98 0.41 -2.24
C THR A 2 -10.67 0.29 -3.03
N ALA A 3 -10.47 -0.81 -3.76
CA ALA A 3 -9.24 -1.05 -4.55
C ALA A 3 -8.93 0.09 -5.55
N THR A 4 -9.94 0.85 -5.96
CA THR A 4 -9.81 2.02 -6.84
C THR A 4 -9.12 3.20 -6.15
N ASP A 5 -9.36 3.39 -4.84
CA ASP A 5 -8.74 4.47 -4.06
C ASP A 5 -7.22 4.28 -3.97
N LEU A 6 -6.77 3.03 -3.74
CA LEU A 6 -5.35 2.70 -3.66
C LEU A 6 -4.62 2.86 -5.00
N LYS A 7 -5.29 2.59 -6.13
CA LYS A 7 -4.70 2.81 -7.47
C LYS A 7 -4.52 4.29 -7.80
N ASN A 8 -5.41 5.15 -7.30
CA ASN A 8 -5.32 6.59 -7.46
C ASN A 8 -4.28 7.24 -6.55
N LYS A 9 -3.86 6.56 -5.48
CA LYS A 9 -2.82 7.05 -4.57
C LYS A 9 -1.43 7.03 -5.20
N THR A 10 -0.61 7.95 -4.73
CA THR A 10 0.82 8.02 -5.06
C THR A 10 1.61 6.94 -4.32
N ILE A 11 2.81 6.61 -4.81
CA ILE A 11 3.72 5.71 -4.09
C ILE A 11 3.98 6.19 -2.66
N ALA A 12 4.13 7.50 -2.46
CA ALA A 12 4.38 8.10 -1.15
C ALA A 12 3.21 7.84 -0.19
N GLU A 13 1.96 8.07 -0.63
CA GLU A 13 0.79 7.78 0.20
C GLU A 13 0.66 6.28 0.51
N LEU A 14 0.93 5.43 -0.47
CA LEU A 14 0.91 3.98 -0.28
C LEU A 14 1.99 3.52 0.70
N LEU A 15 3.17 4.14 0.69
CA LEU A 15 4.25 3.88 1.64
C LEU A 15 3.84 4.31 3.04
N GLN A 16 3.24 5.49 3.20
CA GLN A 16 2.75 5.96 4.49
C GLN A 16 1.66 5.04 5.04
N ILE A 17 0.74 4.57 4.20
CA ILE A 17 -0.27 3.60 4.63
C ILE A 17 0.39 2.28 5.02
N ALA A 18 1.36 1.81 4.25
CA ALA A 18 2.09 0.59 4.55
C ALA A 18 2.89 0.68 5.86
N GLU A 19 3.55 1.81 6.13
CA GLU A 19 4.20 2.08 7.42
C GLU A 19 3.17 2.15 8.56
N ALA A 20 2.03 2.80 8.36
CA ALA A 20 0.96 2.88 9.35
C ALA A 20 0.34 1.50 9.67
N LEU A 21 0.37 0.59 8.70
CA LEU A 21 -0.07 -0.81 8.84
C LEU A 21 1.07 -1.74 9.28
N ASP A 22 2.25 -1.19 9.63
CA ASP A 22 3.44 -1.93 10.06
C ASP A 22 3.88 -3.01 9.06
N ILE A 23 3.71 -2.75 7.75
CA ILE A 23 4.05 -3.70 6.69
C ILE A 23 5.57 -3.68 6.47
N PRO A 24 6.30 -4.78 6.78
CA PRO A 24 7.75 -4.81 6.61
C PRO A 24 8.15 -4.90 5.13
N GLY A 25 9.29 -4.29 4.82
CA GLY A 25 9.95 -4.40 3.52
C GLY A 25 9.34 -3.54 2.41
N VAL A 26 8.57 -2.51 2.74
CA VAL A 26 7.90 -1.65 1.74
C VAL A 26 8.80 -0.64 1.04
N SER A 27 9.92 -0.27 1.65
CA SER A 27 10.87 0.75 1.15
C SER A 27 11.55 0.40 -0.19
N GLY A 28 11.47 -0.85 -0.63
CA GLY A 28 12.01 -1.32 -1.92
C GLY A 28 10.96 -1.87 -2.87
N LEU A 29 9.67 -1.86 -2.50
CA LEU A 29 8.62 -2.44 -3.32
C LEU A 29 8.26 -1.54 -4.50
N ARG A 30 7.95 -2.17 -5.64
CA ARG A 30 7.36 -1.44 -6.76
C ARG A 30 5.95 -0.98 -6.41
N LYS A 31 5.47 0.08 -7.05
CA LYS A 31 4.10 0.61 -6.86
C LYS A 31 3.05 -0.51 -6.88
N SER A 32 3.14 -1.43 -7.84
CA SER A 32 2.20 -2.54 -7.98
C SER A 32 2.22 -3.50 -6.77
N GLU A 33 3.40 -3.84 -6.27
CA GLU A 33 3.56 -4.71 -5.09
C GLU A 33 3.12 -4.03 -3.81
N LEU A 34 3.43 -2.73 -3.68
CA LEU A 34 3.01 -1.90 -2.56
C LEU A 34 1.48 -1.76 -2.50
N ILE A 35 0.83 -1.51 -3.64
CA ILE A 35 -0.65 -1.51 -3.75
C ILE A 35 -1.20 -2.86 -3.31
N PHE A 36 -0.58 -3.97 -3.75
CA PHE A 36 -1.05 -5.31 -3.42
C PHE A 36 -0.98 -5.57 -1.91
N LYS A 37 0.18 -5.33 -1.27
CA LYS A 37 0.35 -5.49 0.17
C LYS A 37 -0.60 -4.61 0.98
N VAL A 38 -0.72 -3.33 0.61
CA VAL A 38 -1.62 -2.40 1.30
C VAL A 38 -3.07 -2.84 1.14
N MET A 39 -3.46 -3.30 -0.05
CA MET A 39 -4.81 -3.79 -0.34
C MET A 39 -5.12 -5.07 0.44
N GLU A 40 -4.20 -6.03 0.51
CA GLU A 40 -4.35 -7.22 1.36
C GLU A 40 -4.52 -6.83 2.83
N ALA A 41 -3.67 -5.93 3.34
CA ALA A 41 -3.72 -5.49 4.73
C ALA A 41 -4.98 -4.66 5.09
N THR A 42 -5.60 -3.98 4.12
CA THR A 42 -6.88 -3.25 4.34
C THR A 42 -8.13 -4.06 4.05
N SER A 43 -8.01 -5.23 3.44
CA SER A 43 -9.13 -6.15 3.16
C SER A 43 -9.26 -7.29 4.17
N ALA A 44 -8.30 -7.40 5.10
CA ALA A 44 -8.28 -8.36 6.19
C ALA A 44 -9.05 -7.86 7.44
#